data_AF-A0A975YDD9-F1
#
_entry.id   AF-A0A975YDD9-F1
#
_cell.length_a   1.000
_cell.length_b   1.000
_cell.length_c   1.000
_cell.angle_alpha   90.00
_cell.angle_beta   90.00
_cell.angle_gamma   90.00
#
_symmetry.space_group_name_H-M   'P 1'
#
loop_
_entity.id
_entity.type
_entity.pdbx_description
1 polymer ?
#
loop_
_entity_poly.entity_id
_entity_poly.type
_entity_poly.pdbx_seq_one_letter_code
_entity_poly.pdbx_strand_id
1 'polypeptide(L)'
;MLGERERFRPAASAAWRDIEEWLGLALPADYKKLVDGYGDAILLGHLFVPHPEGADPLLTFMREERRDYYAAFEAVRGTSDVPDNVWGHAIPWAYHDWNGDLCLLFPPLSDQGLSVPSLDEEWMVAVAYRQCPEIQLFPGGVTAFLERILGEGRLPRGWPSGREAWQSVEATRLI
;
A
#
# COMPACT_ATOMS: atom_id res chain seq x y z
N MET A 1 -15.51 8.51 9.77
CA MET A 1 -14.59 7.77 8.89
C MET A 1 -13.21 7.83 9.52
N LEU A 2 -12.59 6.68 9.77
CA LEU A 2 -11.31 6.45 10.49
C LEU A 2 -11.25 6.83 11.98
N GLY A 3 -12.06 7.77 12.47
CA GLY A 3 -11.98 8.29 13.85
C GLY A 3 -11.32 9.69 13.88
N GLU A 4 -11.14 10.28 15.05
CA GLU A 4 -10.30 11.49 15.15
C GLU A 4 -8.83 11.12 14.90
N ARG A 5 -8.06 12.04 14.32
CA ARG A 5 -6.60 11.92 14.19
C ARG A 5 -5.96 12.11 15.56
N GLU A 6 -6.06 11.10 16.40
CA GLU A 6 -5.64 11.20 17.80
C GLU A 6 -4.11 11.20 17.95
N ARG A 7 -3.35 10.81 16.91
CA ARG A 7 -1.90 10.66 16.95
C ARG A 7 -1.23 11.15 15.66
N PHE A 8 -1.26 12.47 15.44
CA PHE A 8 -0.47 13.08 14.36
C PHE A 8 1.02 12.80 14.63
N ARG A 9 1.64 11.98 13.79
CA ARG A 9 3.05 11.62 13.87
C ARG A 9 3.67 11.94 12.51
N PRO A 10 3.93 13.22 12.21
CA PRO A 10 4.50 13.60 10.93
C PRO A 10 5.91 13.02 10.83
N ALA A 11 6.22 12.35 9.71
CA ALA A 11 7.58 11.93 9.46
C ALA A 11 8.48 13.13 9.12
N ALA A 12 9.76 13.03 9.44
CA ALA A 12 10.75 13.97 8.95
C ALA A 12 10.75 14.02 7.41
N SER A 13 10.88 15.22 6.82
CA SER A 13 10.91 15.38 5.36
C SER A 13 12.05 14.59 4.69
N ALA A 14 13.15 14.37 5.42
CA ALA A 14 14.25 13.52 4.97
C ALA A 14 13.82 12.06 4.79
N ALA A 15 13.00 11.51 5.69
CA ALA A 15 12.53 10.13 5.60
C ALA A 15 11.66 9.91 4.34
N TRP A 16 10.75 10.85 4.05
CA TRP A 16 9.96 10.80 2.82
C TRP A 16 10.83 10.97 1.57
N ARG A 17 11.82 11.87 1.60
CA ARG A 17 12.75 12.06 0.48
C ARG A 17 13.55 10.79 0.20
N ASP A 18 14.07 10.12 1.23
CA ASP A 18 14.85 8.90 1.05
C ASP A 18 14.01 7.76 0.42
N ILE A 19 12.71 7.70 0.76
CA ILE A 19 11.76 6.78 0.12
C ILE A 19 11.56 7.13 -1.35
N GLU A 20 11.26 8.39 -1.66
CA GLU A 20 11.00 8.86 -3.03
C GLU A 20 12.25 8.78 -3.92
N GLU A 21 13.44 9.03 -3.37
CA GLU A 21 14.73 8.82 -4.05
C GLU A 21 14.96 7.35 -4.40
N TRP A 22 14.66 6.42 -3.48
CA TRP A 22 14.74 4.98 -3.76
C TRP A 22 13.70 4.53 -4.80
N LEU A 23 12.50 5.11 -4.77
CA LEU A 23 11.44 4.82 -5.75
C LEU A 23 11.72 5.43 -7.13
N GLY A 24 12.52 6.50 -7.20
CA GLY A 24 12.71 7.30 -8.40
C GLY A 24 11.47 8.12 -8.80
N LEU A 25 10.51 8.30 -7.89
CA LEU A 25 9.27 9.04 -8.11
C LEU A 25 8.70 9.60 -6.81
N ALA A 26 7.82 10.59 -6.93
CA ALA A 26 7.08 11.12 -5.79
C ALA A 26 5.84 10.26 -5.48
N LEU A 27 5.61 9.99 -4.20
CA LEU A 27 4.41 9.28 -3.74
C LEU A 27 3.19 10.23 -3.68
N PRO A 28 1.96 9.68 -3.72
CA PRO A 28 0.75 10.48 -3.61
C PRO A 28 0.76 11.35 -2.33
N ALA A 29 0.42 12.63 -2.49
CA ALA A 29 0.45 13.57 -1.36
C ALA A 29 -0.61 13.25 -0.30
N ASP A 30 -1.75 12.69 -0.70
CA ASP A 30 -2.80 12.22 0.19
C ASP A 30 -2.39 10.96 0.96
N TYR A 31 -1.66 10.03 0.33
CA TYR A 31 -1.05 8.88 1.03
C TYR A 31 -0.06 9.33 2.11
N LYS A 32 0.85 10.25 1.81
CA LYS A 32 1.79 10.78 2.81
C LYS A 32 1.07 11.45 3.98
N LYS A 33 0.04 12.27 3.69
CA LYS A 33 -0.80 12.90 4.72
C LYS A 33 -1.56 11.89 5.58
N LEU A 34 -2.01 10.79 4.99
CA LEU A 34 -2.66 9.69 5.71
C LEU A 34 -1.68 9.07 6.70
N VAL A 35 -0.50 8.65 6.24
CA VAL A 35 0.52 7.99 7.06
C VAL A 35 1.04 8.92 8.16
N ASP A 36 1.38 10.17 7.83
CA ASP A 36 1.80 11.19 8.81
C ASP A 36 0.70 11.49 9.86
N GLY A 37 -0.57 11.32 9.48
CA GLY A 37 -1.70 11.59 10.36
C GLY A 37 -1.89 10.56 11.47
N TYR A 38 -1.28 9.39 11.33
CA TYR A 38 -1.70 8.18 12.02
C TYR A 38 -0.53 7.33 12.54
N GLY A 39 0.68 7.48 12.01
CA GLY A 39 1.83 6.67 12.41
C GLY A 39 1.70 5.21 11.96
N ASP A 40 2.37 4.30 12.68
CA ASP A 40 2.17 2.86 12.48
C ASP A 40 0.73 2.49 12.83
N ALA A 41 0.08 1.80 11.91
CA ALA A 41 -1.37 1.68 11.89
C ALA A 41 -1.81 0.24 11.62
N ILE A 42 -2.79 -0.27 12.36
CA ILE A 42 -3.53 -1.49 12.00
C ILE A 42 -4.96 -1.08 11.65
N LEU A 43 -5.31 -1.16 10.37
CA LEU A 43 -6.66 -0.94 9.86
C LEU A 43 -7.45 -2.26 9.88
N LEU A 44 -8.76 -2.19 10.16
CA LEU A 44 -9.64 -3.38 10.19
C LEU A 44 -9.19 -4.50 11.16
N GLY A 45 -8.28 -4.19 12.09
CA GLY A 45 -7.66 -5.18 12.98
C GLY A 45 -6.77 -6.21 12.29
N HIS A 46 -6.31 -5.96 11.06
CA HIS A 46 -5.44 -6.88 10.32
C HIS A 46 -4.54 -6.26 9.23
N LEU A 47 -4.87 -5.07 8.71
CA LEU A 47 -4.10 -4.41 7.66
C LEU A 47 -3.07 -3.48 8.28
N PHE A 48 -1.81 -3.88 8.32
CA PHE A 48 -0.72 -3.08 8.87
C PHE A 48 -0.19 -2.10 7.82
N VAL A 49 -0.13 -0.81 8.18
CA VAL A 49 0.45 0.28 7.38
C VAL A 49 1.67 0.82 8.14
N PRO A 50 2.90 0.63 7.61
CA PRO A 50 4.11 1.13 8.25
C PRO A 50 4.27 2.63 8.09
N HIS A 51 4.88 3.26 9.09
CA HIS A 51 5.30 4.66 9.05
C HIS A 51 6.78 4.80 8.65
N PRO A 52 7.21 5.87 7.94
CA PRO A 52 8.62 6.08 7.59
C PRO A 52 9.59 5.98 8.78
N GLU A 53 9.16 6.49 9.94
CA GLU A 53 9.92 6.45 11.19
C GLU A 53 9.27 5.49 12.21
N GLY A 54 8.53 4.50 11.72
CA GLY A 54 7.86 3.48 12.51
C GLY A 54 8.82 2.51 13.21
N ALA A 55 8.26 1.59 13.99
CA ALA A 55 9.03 0.50 14.60
C ALA A 55 9.69 -0.39 13.53
N ASP A 56 8.98 -0.58 12.41
CA ASP A 56 9.53 -1.12 11.16
C ASP A 56 9.48 -0.02 10.09
N PRO A 57 10.62 0.65 9.79
CA PRO A 57 10.64 1.79 8.88
C PRO A 57 10.10 1.44 7.49
N LEU A 58 9.17 2.26 6.98
CA LEU A 58 8.50 2.04 5.70
C LEU A 58 9.46 1.74 4.53
N LEU A 59 10.64 2.37 4.48
CA LEU A 59 11.63 2.11 3.43
C LEU A 59 12.21 0.69 3.51
N THR A 60 12.46 0.17 4.71
CA THR A 60 12.94 -1.19 4.92
C THR A 60 11.86 -2.18 4.48
N PHE A 61 10.64 -2.00 5.00
CA PHE A 61 9.46 -2.76 4.61
C PHE A 61 9.28 -2.80 3.08
N MET A 62 9.29 -1.64 2.41
CA MET A 62 9.13 -1.53 0.97
C MET A 62 10.18 -2.31 0.18
N ARG A 63 11.42 -2.34 0.64
CA ARG A 63 12.52 -3.05 -0.04
C ARG A 63 12.38 -4.56 0.09
N GLU A 64 12.08 -5.03 1.29
CA GLU A 64 11.95 -6.45 1.59
C GLU A 64 10.73 -7.04 0.88
N GLU A 65 9.57 -6.41 1.04
CA GLU A 65 8.34 -6.89 0.43
C GLU A 65 8.35 -6.79 -1.10
N ARG A 66 9.01 -5.78 -1.69
CA ARG A 66 9.15 -5.70 -3.16
C ARG A 66 9.99 -6.87 -3.68
N ARG A 67 11.09 -7.19 -3.00
CA ARG A 67 11.93 -8.34 -3.37
C ARG A 67 11.13 -9.64 -3.28
N ASP A 68 10.41 -9.83 -2.18
CA ASP A 68 9.66 -11.05 -1.90
C ASP A 68 8.46 -11.19 -2.84
N TYR A 69 7.78 -10.09 -3.17
CA TYR A 69 6.77 -10.02 -4.21
C TYR A 69 7.29 -10.53 -5.55
N TYR A 70 8.40 -9.99 -6.05
CA TYR A 70 8.94 -10.44 -7.34
C TYR A 70 9.35 -11.92 -7.30
N ALA A 71 9.93 -12.38 -6.20
CA ALA A 71 10.28 -13.80 -6.06
C ALA A 71 9.05 -14.72 -6.07
N ALA A 72 7.95 -14.31 -5.41
CA ALA A 72 6.75 -15.13 -5.27
C ALA A 72 5.81 -15.08 -6.49
N PHE A 73 5.75 -13.93 -7.19
CA PHE A 73 4.76 -13.68 -8.24
C PHE A 73 5.34 -13.73 -9.67
N GLU A 74 6.64 -13.96 -9.85
CA GLU A 74 7.25 -14.03 -11.19
C GLU A 74 6.55 -15.06 -12.10
N ALA A 75 6.17 -16.22 -11.54
CA ALA A 75 5.51 -17.29 -12.28
C ALA A 75 4.13 -16.89 -12.84
N VAL A 76 3.48 -15.87 -12.26
CA VAL A 76 2.14 -15.41 -12.65
C VAL A 76 2.13 -14.07 -13.37
N ARG A 77 3.31 -13.45 -13.59
CA ARG A 77 3.44 -12.15 -14.27
C ARG A 77 2.66 -12.09 -15.58
N GLY A 78 2.89 -13.06 -16.49
CA GLY A 78 2.25 -13.10 -17.81
C GLY A 78 0.78 -13.55 -17.82
N THR A 79 0.23 -13.92 -16.66
CA THR A 79 -1.19 -14.32 -16.51
C THR A 79 -1.96 -13.37 -15.60
N SER A 80 -1.30 -12.39 -14.99
CA SER A 80 -1.92 -11.39 -14.14
C SER A 80 -2.48 -10.25 -14.98
N ASP A 81 -3.45 -9.52 -14.41
CA ASP A 81 -3.99 -8.31 -15.04
C ASP A 81 -3.05 -7.09 -14.90
N VAL A 82 -1.89 -7.25 -14.23
CA VAL A 82 -0.89 -6.19 -14.04
C VAL A 82 -0.10 -6.01 -15.34
N PRO A 83 -0.12 -4.82 -15.97
CA PRO A 83 0.63 -4.63 -17.21
C PRO A 83 2.14 -4.73 -17.03
N ASP A 84 2.82 -5.26 -18.03
CA ASP A 84 4.26 -5.53 -17.97
C ASP A 84 5.11 -4.27 -17.75
N ASN A 85 4.65 -3.13 -18.27
CA ASN A 85 5.33 -1.83 -18.11
C ASN A 85 5.23 -1.29 -16.67
N VAL A 86 4.19 -1.66 -15.90
CA VAL A 86 4.04 -1.26 -14.49
C VAL A 86 4.57 -2.30 -13.50
N TRP A 87 4.74 -3.56 -13.92
CA TRP A 87 5.18 -4.66 -13.06
C TRP A 87 6.42 -4.31 -12.24
N GLY A 88 7.45 -3.75 -12.90
CA GLY A 88 8.72 -3.35 -12.28
C GLY A 88 8.63 -2.18 -11.29
N HIS A 89 7.46 -1.56 -11.17
CA HIS A 89 7.19 -0.40 -10.34
C HIS A 89 6.27 -0.69 -9.15
N ALA A 90 6.09 -1.96 -8.76
CA ALA A 90 5.29 -2.32 -7.59
C ALA A 90 5.82 -1.66 -6.31
N ILE A 91 4.96 -0.93 -5.58
CA ILE A 91 5.33 -0.24 -4.33
C ILE A 91 4.54 -0.85 -3.17
N PRO A 92 5.14 -1.69 -2.31
CA PRO A 92 4.48 -2.16 -1.10
C PRO A 92 4.10 -0.99 -0.19
N TRP A 93 2.89 -0.97 0.35
CA TRP A 93 2.46 0.08 1.29
C TRP A 93 1.74 -0.45 2.53
N ALA A 94 1.26 -1.70 2.48
CA ALA A 94 0.66 -2.37 3.62
C ALA A 94 0.73 -3.88 3.45
N TYR A 95 0.58 -4.62 4.54
CA TYR A 95 0.41 -6.07 4.50
C TYR A 95 -0.71 -6.51 5.42
N HIS A 96 -1.34 -7.63 5.09
CA HIS A 96 -2.33 -8.27 5.94
C HIS A 96 -1.62 -9.25 6.89
N ASP A 97 -1.76 -9.02 8.19
CA ASP A 97 -1.02 -9.72 9.26
C ASP A 97 -1.34 -11.22 9.42
N TRP A 98 -2.56 -11.68 9.05
CA TRP A 98 -2.94 -13.09 9.18
C TRP A 98 -2.59 -13.97 8.00
N ASN A 99 -2.82 -13.51 6.76
CA ASN A 99 -2.64 -14.34 5.56
C ASN A 99 -1.39 -13.93 4.75
N GLY A 100 -0.77 -12.81 5.10
CA GLY A 100 0.41 -12.29 4.42
C GLY A 100 0.12 -11.71 3.04
N ASP A 101 -1.14 -11.37 2.74
CA ASP A 101 -1.45 -10.65 1.50
C ASP A 101 -0.73 -9.30 1.51
N LEU A 102 -0.18 -8.95 0.36
CA LEU A 102 0.60 -7.72 0.21
C LEU A 102 -0.22 -6.68 -0.54
N CYS A 103 -0.33 -5.48 0.02
CA CYS A 103 -0.92 -4.35 -0.66
C CYS A 103 0.17 -3.54 -1.36
N LEU A 104 0.00 -3.41 -2.66
CA LEU A 104 0.89 -2.71 -3.56
C LEU A 104 0.22 -1.45 -4.09
N LEU A 105 1.04 -0.51 -4.52
CA LEU A 105 0.66 0.71 -5.20
C LEU A 105 1.44 0.74 -6.52
N PHE A 106 0.74 0.95 -7.64
CA PHE A 106 1.31 1.10 -8.96
C PHE A 106 1.17 2.56 -9.42
N PRO A 107 2.25 3.20 -9.88
CA PRO A 107 2.20 4.57 -10.37
C PRO A 107 1.44 4.66 -11.70
N PRO A 108 0.82 5.80 -12.01
CA PRO A 108 0.36 6.09 -13.35
C PRO A 108 1.60 6.22 -14.25
N LEU A 109 1.84 5.20 -15.08
CA LEU A 109 2.91 5.25 -16.06
C LEU A 109 2.26 5.62 -17.39
N SER A 110 2.46 6.85 -17.84
CA SER A 110 2.15 7.21 -19.21
C SER A 110 3.11 6.42 -20.11
N ASP A 111 2.61 5.47 -20.88
CA ASP A 111 3.45 4.82 -21.87
C ASP A 111 3.93 5.89 -22.88
N GLN A 112 5.23 5.96 -23.15
CA GLN A 112 5.78 6.81 -24.21
C GLN A 112 5.49 6.18 -25.60
N GLY A 113 4.26 5.78 -25.88
CA GLY A 113 3.84 5.43 -27.24
C GLY A 113 2.88 4.26 -27.44
N LEU A 114 2.32 3.62 -26.41
CA LEU A 114 1.27 2.61 -26.59
C LEU A 114 0.02 2.96 -25.80
N SER A 115 -1.04 3.29 -26.53
CA SER A 115 -2.35 3.62 -26.00
C SER A 115 -3.04 2.36 -25.44
N VAL A 116 -2.89 2.09 -24.15
CA VAL A 116 -3.70 1.12 -23.41
C VAL A 116 -4.56 1.92 -22.40
N PRO A 117 -5.84 2.23 -22.71
CA PRO A 117 -6.56 3.36 -22.09
C PRO A 117 -6.94 3.26 -20.60
N SER A 118 -6.41 2.32 -19.82
CA SER A 118 -6.94 2.02 -18.49
C SER A 118 -6.05 2.34 -17.29
N LEU A 119 -4.77 2.70 -17.47
CA LEU A 119 -3.84 3.02 -16.37
C LEU A 119 -3.15 4.39 -16.49
N ASP A 120 -3.51 5.17 -17.50
CA ASP A 120 -2.62 6.23 -18.00
C ASP A 120 -2.57 7.50 -17.12
N GLU A 121 -3.49 7.65 -16.14
CA GLU A 121 -3.63 8.90 -15.39
C GLU A 121 -3.81 8.76 -13.87
N GLU A 122 -4.04 7.55 -13.35
CA GLU A 122 -4.33 7.35 -11.93
C GLU A 122 -3.48 6.26 -11.29
N TRP A 123 -3.13 6.50 -10.03
CA TRP A 123 -2.54 5.48 -9.16
C TRP A 123 -3.50 4.30 -9.02
N MET A 124 -2.93 3.09 -8.88
CA MET A 124 -3.72 1.90 -8.60
C MET A 124 -3.23 1.16 -7.38
N VAL A 125 -4.17 0.70 -6.55
CA VAL A 125 -3.87 -0.27 -5.50
C VAL A 125 -4.00 -1.68 -6.08
N ALA A 126 -3.09 -2.56 -5.68
CA ALA A 126 -3.23 -3.98 -5.91
C ALA A 126 -3.14 -4.77 -4.62
N VAL A 127 -3.85 -5.89 -4.54
CA VAL A 127 -3.74 -6.88 -3.48
C VAL A 127 -3.17 -8.14 -4.09
N ALA A 128 -1.95 -8.50 -3.68
CA ALA A 128 -1.26 -9.71 -4.11
C ALA A 128 -1.54 -10.83 -3.07
N TYR A 129 -2.31 -11.83 -3.48
CA TYR A 129 -2.76 -12.92 -2.62
C TYR A 129 -1.67 -13.98 -2.46
N ARG A 130 -1.09 -14.08 -1.26
CA ARG A 130 0.10 -14.93 -1.05
C ARG A 130 -0.24 -16.43 -1.07
N GLN A 131 -1.42 -16.80 -0.61
CA GLN A 131 -1.85 -18.20 -0.52
C GLN A 131 -2.36 -18.77 -1.85
N CYS A 132 -2.71 -17.90 -2.80
CA CYS A 132 -3.14 -18.27 -4.14
C CYS A 132 -2.63 -17.17 -5.09
N PRO A 133 -1.47 -17.35 -5.76
CA PRO A 133 -0.76 -16.30 -6.49
C PRO A 133 -1.63 -15.65 -7.57
N GLU A 134 -2.39 -14.65 -7.15
CA GLU A 134 -3.34 -13.87 -7.92
C GLU A 134 -3.15 -12.42 -7.46
N ILE A 135 -3.31 -11.48 -8.38
CA ILE A 135 -3.20 -10.05 -8.08
C ILE A 135 -4.52 -9.41 -8.49
N GLN A 136 -5.22 -8.81 -7.53
CA GLN A 136 -6.43 -8.05 -7.80
C GLN A 136 -6.12 -6.56 -7.83
N LEU A 137 -6.58 -5.89 -8.87
CA LEU A 137 -6.38 -4.46 -9.10
C LEU A 137 -7.61 -3.65 -8.65
N PHE A 138 -7.34 -2.47 -8.09
CA PHE A 138 -8.34 -1.52 -7.65
C PHE A 138 -7.98 -0.14 -8.20
N PRO A 139 -8.88 0.51 -8.97
CA PRO A 139 -8.63 1.85 -9.45
C PRO A 139 -8.64 2.85 -8.28
N GLY A 140 -7.75 3.85 -8.39
CA GLY A 140 -7.51 4.87 -7.39
C GLY A 140 -6.34 4.54 -6.45
N GLY A 141 -5.81 5.58 -5.81
CA GLY A 141 -4.74 5.44 -4.81
C GLY A 141 -5.23 4.88 -3.46
N VAL A 142 -4.31 4.85 -2.49
CA VAL A 142 -4.54 4.27 -1.16
C VAL A 142 -5.78 4.84 -0.48
N THR A 143 -6.00 6.17 -0.53
CA THR A 143 -7.15 6.80 0.11
C THR A 143 -8.48 6.28 -0.44
N ALA A 144 -8.61 6.21 -1.78
CA ALA A 144 -9.82 5.71 -2.42
C ALA A 144 -10.06 4.22 -2.13
N PHE A 145 -8.99 3.43 -2.05
CA PHE A 145 -9.07 2.04 -1.62
C PHE A 145 -9.55 1.91 -0.16
N LEU A 146 -9.01 2.73 0.75
CA LEU A 146 -9.42 2.72 2.15
C LEU A 146 -10.88 3.18 2.33
N GLU A 147 -11.32 4.19 1.59
CA GLU A 147 -12.73 4.61 1.58
C GLU A 147 -13.66 3.47 1.14
N ARG A 148 -13.26 2.69 0.13
CA ARG A 148 -14.01 1.53 -0.34
C ARG A 148 -14.11 0.42 0.72
N ILE A 149 -13.00 0.06 1.36
CA ILE A 149 -13.00 -1.06 2.33
C ILE A 149 -13.60 -0.66 3.68
N LEU A 150 -13.41 0.59 4.12
CA LEU A 150 -13.89 1.08 5.44
C LEU A 150 -15.27 1.72 5.37
N GLY A 151 -15.57 2.44 4.29
CA GLY A 151 -16.82 3.17 4.10
C GLY A 151 -17.91 2.32 3.48
N GLU A 152 -17.58 1.59 2.40
CA GLU A 152 -18.55 0.76 1.67
C GLU A 152 -18.59 -0.70 2.17
N GLY A 153 -17.62 -1.12 2.99
CA GLY A 153 -17.49 -2.51 3.44
C GLY A 153 -17.14 -3.49 2.31
N ARG A 154 -16.61 -2.99 1.19
CA ARG A 154 -16.25 -3.79 0.01
C ARG A 154 -14.81 -4.26 0.11
N LEU A 155 -14.60 -5.30 0.90
CA LEU A 155 -13.29 -5.86 1.17
C LEU A 155 -12.72 -6.66 -0.02
N PRO A 156 -11.38 -6.76 -0.13
CA PRO A 156 -10.74 -7.73 -1.00
C PRO A 156 -11.21 -9.16 -0.72
N ARG A 157 -11.05 -10.03 -1.71
CA ARG A 157 -11.53 -11.41 -1.64
C ARG A 157 -10.85 -12.14 -0.47
N GLY A 158 -11.66 -12.78 0.37
CA GLY A 158 -11.16 -13.59 1.48
C GLY A 158 -10.77 -12.81 2.73
N TRP A 159 -10.81 -11.47 2.70
CA TRP A 159 -10.57 -10.66 3.89
C TRP A 159 -11.78 -10.72 4.86
N PRO A 160 -11.54 -10.72 6.17
CA PRO A 160 -12.59 -10.82 7.18
C PRO A 160 -13.43 -9.55 7.26
N SER A 161 -14.76 -9.68 7.35
CA SER A 161 -15.68 -8.56 7.57
C SER A 161 -16.01 -8.34 9.06
N GLY A 162 -16.33 -7.11 9.44
CA GLY A 162 -16.93 -6.78 10.75
C GLY A 162 -15.97 -6.41 11.89
N ARG A 163 -14.76 -5.91 11.60
CA ARG A 163 -13.79 -5.44 12.61
C ARG A 163 -13.58 -3.92 12.56
N GLU A 164 -13.19 -3.32 13.69
CA GLU A 164 -13.04 -1.88 13.87
C GLU A 164 -12.10 -1.24 12.83
N ALA A 165 -12.45 -0.03 12.39
CA ALA A 165 -11.82 0.61 11.23
C ALA A 165 -10.31 0.89 11.42
N TRP A 166 -9.84 1.20 12.64
CA TRP A 166 -8.45 1.56 12.88
C TRP A 166 -8.03 1.38 14.35
N GLN A 167 -6.87 0.77 14.58
CA GLN A 167 -6.23 0.57 15.88
C GLN A 167 -4.75 0.96 15.78
N SER A 168 -4.32 1.97 16.55
CA SER A 168 -2.89 2.31 16.64
C SER A 168 -2.13 1.24 17.43
N VAL A 169 -0.93 0.88 17.00
CA VAL A 169 -0.08 -0.08 17.73
C VAL A 169 0.57 0.64 18.93
N GLU A 170 0.41 0.11 20.15
CA GLU A 170 0.93 0.71 21.39
C GLU A 170 2.45 0.65 21.57
N ALA A 171 3.19 0.13 20.59
CA ALA A 171 4.64 -0.09 20.72
C ALA A 171 5.46 1.05 20.13
N THR A 172 5.31 2.27 20.63
CA THR A 172 6.42 3.24 20.59
C THR A 172 6.29 4.18 21.78
N ARG A 173 7.23 4.05 22.73
CA ARG A 173 7.32 4.96 23.87
C ARG A 173 7.49 6.38 23.35
N LEU A 174 6.65 7.27 23.85
CA LEU A 174 6.89 8.72 23.86
C LEU A 174 8.31 8.95 24.38
N ILE A 175 9.20 9.46 23.54
CA ILE A 175 10.42 10.14 23.99
C ILE A 175 10.18 11.62 23.75
#